data_AF-A0AAJ1YFL3-F1
#
_entry.id   AF-A0AAJ1YFL3-F1
#
_cell.length_a   1.000
_cell.length_b   1.000
_cell.length_c   1.000
_cell.angle_alpha   90.00
_cell.angle_beta   90.00
_cell.angle_gamma   90.00
#
_symmetry.space_group_name_H-M   'P 1'
#
loop_
_entity.id
_entity.type
_entity.pdbx_description
1 polymer ?
#
loop_
_entity_poly.entity_id
_entity_poly.type
_entity_poly.pdbx_seq_one_letter_code
_entity_poly.pdbx_strand_id
1 'polypeptide(L)'
;MGRLLKKNKKSASSKPKSNVEKEKWKHIIASKPWKNTEKMLKRNFTLFFPAIKHEPSMKYEDISFDHEHVIRPEHVRELYILHLAAAGVRVNKEMSVELCRLSGTFPENTRISMKYIICPSLIRMKNTGFSTQPKKKMSSGFRRGLLFNLMINYDPEIVRKMIDGLPFTKKEIGLASEFHLIAWHNVSSIFQLLMLELLRLDYQQEYQQLCKILYLFDASPVLINNLAIALFFTLIASDIKYDLKFESFFERDNSLRDAKRSVRQKNIREFIDAINKEYLFPAKIRAKLKLKKIESIKKLSDQNKKLALRRKLKNPHMK
;
A
#
# COMPACT_ATOMS: atom_id res chain seq x y z
N MET A 1 -52.69 -34.78 41.28
CA MET A 1 -51.97 -33.50 41.13
C MET A 1 -50.63 -33.60 41.85
N GLY A 2 -49.50 -33.40 41.16
CA GLY A 2 -48.17 -33.37 41.81
C GLY A 2 -47.07 -34.10 41.03
N ARG A 3 -46.72 -33.65 39.82
CA ARG A 3 -45.53 -34.16 39.10
C ARG A 3 -44.26 -33.52 39.67
N LEU A 4 -43.29 -34.38 39.99
CA LEU A 4 -41.91 -34.09 40.35
C LEU A 4 -41.22 -33.18 39.32
N LEU A 5 -40.78 -32.00 39.76
CA LEU A 5 -39.86 -31.13 39.01
C LEU A 5 -38.42 -31.57 39.28
N LYS A 6 -37.79 -32.25 38.30
CA LYS A 6 -36.35 -32.50 38.27
C LYS A 6 -35.60 -31.17 38.16
N LYS A 7 -34.83 -30.83 39.19
CA LYS A 7 -33.81 -29.76 39.16
C LYS A 7 -32.68 -30.16 38.21
N ASN A 8 -32.67 -29.61 37.00
CA ASN A 8 -31.48 -29.56 36.16
C ASN A 8 -30.64 -28.32 36.55
N LYS A 9 -29.83 -28.43 37.60
CA LYS A 9 -28.68 -27.54 37.80
C LYS A 9 -27.59 -27.97 36.81
N LYS A 10 -27.59 -27.41 35.59
CA LYS A 10 -26.37 -27.38 34.78
C LYS A 10 -25.45 -26.32 35.37
N SER A 11 -24.47 -26.76 36.15
CA SER A 11 -23.29 -25.97 36.49
C SER A 11 -22.58 -25.59 35.19
N ALA A 12 -22.59 -24.30 34.84
CA ALA A 12 -21.73 -23.75 33.81
C ALA A 12 -20.27 -23.98 34.26
N SER A 13 -19.54 -24.87 33.59
CA SER A 13 -18.12 -25.06 33.85
C SER A 13 -17.37 -23.87 33.26
N SER A 14 -16.93 -22.96 34.12
CA SER A 14 -16.05 -21.87 33.73
C SER A 14 -14.66 -22.45 33.42
N LYS A 15 -14.31 -22.59 32.14
CA LYS A 15 -12.93 -22.92 31.74
C LYS A 15 -11.96 -21.91 32.36
N PRO A 16 -10.81 -22.33 32.91
CA PRO A 16 -9.83 -21.42 33.48
C PRO A 16 -9.30 -20.44 32.42
N LYS A 17 -9.20 -19.16 32.77
CA LYS A 17 -8.79 -18.06 31.86
C LYS A 17 -7.51 -18.36 31.07
N SER A 18 -6.56 -19.06 31.68
CA SER A 18 -5.29 -19.47 31.07
C SER A 18 -5.43 -20.43 29.88
N ASN A 19 -6.50 -21.25 29.83
CA ASN A 19 -6.76 -22.13 28.69
C ASN A 19 -7.36 -21.35 27.51
N VAL A 20 -8.19 -20.34 27.79
CA VAL A 20 -8.81 -19.49 26.76
C VAL A 20 -7.77 -18.60 26.08
N GLU A 21 -6.84 -18.03 26.84
CA GLU A 21 -5.72 -17.25 26.30
C GLU A 21 -4.83 -18.10 25.38
N LYS A 22 -4.46 -19.31 25.83
CA LYS A 22 -3.65 -20.25 25.02
C LYS A 22 -4.36 -20.67 23.73
N GLU A 23 -5.69 -20.82 23.75
CA GLU A 23 -6.49 -21.09 22.55
C GLU A 23 -6.48 -19.87 21.60
N LYS A 24 -6.70 -18.65 22.11
CA LYS A 24 -6.66 -17.40 21.31
C LYS A 24 -5.32 -17.22 20.59
N TRP A 25 -4.22 -17.45 21.28
CA TRP A 25 -2.87 -17.30 20.72
C TRP A 25 -2.63 -18.24 19.56
N LYS A 26 -2.99 -19.53 19.73
CA LYS A 26 -2.87 -20.53 18.66
C LYS A 26 -3.62 -20.07 17.41
N HIS A 27 -4.82 -19.53 17.57
CA HIS A 27 -5.61 -18.99 16.47
C HIS A 27 -4.95 -17.78 15.80
N ILE A 28 -4.45 -16.80 16.57
CA ILE A 28 -3.77 -15.62 16.04
C ILE A 28 -2.52 -16.03 15.25
N ILE A 29 -1.65 -16.86 15.83
CA ILE A 29 -0.36 -17.23 15.24
C ILE A 29 -0.55 -18.10 13.98
N ALA A 30 -1.60 -18.92 13.94
CA ALA A 30 -1.98 -19.70 12.77
C ALA A 30 -2.69 -18.86 11.69
N SER A 31 -3.18 -17.66 12.03
CA SER A 31 -3.96 -16.82 11.12
C SER A 31 -3.15 -16.31 9.92
N LYS A 32 -3.84 -16.11 8.79
CA LYS A 32 -3.24 -15.55 7.57
C LYS A 32 -2.66 -14.14 7.80
N PRO A 33 -3.31 -13.21 8.53
CA PRO A 33 -2.73 -11.90 8.86
C PRO A 33 -1.39 -11.99 9.60
N TRP A 34 -1.27 -12.88 10.59
CA TRP A 34 -0.01 -13.10 11.30
C TRP A 34 1.09 -13.61 10.38
N LYS A 35 0.79 -14.65 9.58
CA LYS A 35 1.76 -15.20 8.62
C LYS A 35 2.19 -14.19 7.56
N ASN A 36 1.29 -13.29 7.15
CA ASN A 36 1.64 -12.21 6.22
C ASN A 36 2.53 -11.17 6.89
N THR A 37 2.24 -10.80 8.14
CA THR A 37 3.08 -9.90 8.95
C THR A 37 4.50 -10.43 9.06
N GLU A 38 4.64 -11.72 9.43
CA GLU A 38 5.94 -12.39 9.51
C GLU A 38 6.68 -12.38 8.15
N LYS A 39 5.99 -12.71 7.05
CA LYS A 39 6.58 -12.70 5.70
C LYS A 39 7.02 -11.29 5.27
N MET A 40 6.25 -10.26 5.62
CA MET A 40 6.57 -8.88 5.27
C MET A 40 7.81 -8.38 6.01
N LEU A 41 7.87 -8.59 7.33
CA LEU A 41 9.04 -8.26 8.14
C LEU A 41 10.29 -8.99 7.65
N LYS A 42 10.18 -10.28 7.31
CA LYS A 42 11.29 -11.06 6.72
C LYS A 42 11.78 -10.50 5.40
N ARG A 43 10.88 -10.03 4.52
CA ARG A 43 11.21 -9.49 3.20
C ARG A 43 11.85 -8.11 3.25
N ASN A 44 11.48 -7.31 4.24
CA ASN A 44 11.99 -5.93 4.40
C ASN A 44 13.23 -5.86 5.28
N PHE A 45 13.88 -7.01 5.51
CA PHE A 45 15.15 -7.16 6.23
C PHE A 45 15.16 -6.47 7.60
N THR A 46 13.99 -6.37 8.22
CA THR A 46 13.88 -5.73 9.52
C THR A 46 14.49 -6.67 10.57
N LEU A 47 15.47 -6.14 11.31
CA LEU A 47 16.09 -6.79 12.43
C LEU A 47 15.15 -6.61 13.62
N PHE A 48 14.95 -7.68 14.39
CA PHE A 48 14.56 -7.42 15.78
C PHE A 48 15.72 -6.68 16.43
N PHE A 49 15.45 -5.94 17.49
CA PHE A 49 16.52 -5.59 18.41
C PHE A 49 16.90 -6.86 19.17
N PRO A 50 18.03 -7.54 18.86
CA PRO A 50 18.78 -8.15 19.95
C PRO A 50 20.28 -8.25 19.64
N ALA A 51 21.11 -7.30 20.06
CA ALA A 51 22.54 -7.44 19.75
C ALA A 51 23.54 -6.76 20.69
N ILE A 52 23.10 -6.01 21.69
CA ILE A 52 23.99 -5.64 22.80
C ILE A 52 23.50 -6.40 24.02
N LYS A 53 23.92 -7.67 24.13
CA LYS A 53 24.45 -8.04 25.44
C LYS A 53 25.54 -7.01 25.68
N HIS A 54 25.38 -6.16 26.69
CA HIS A 54 26.37 -5.16 27.06
C HIS A 54 27.75 -5.81 27.12
N GLU A 55 28.54 -5.66 26.06
CA GLU A 55 29.99 -5.57 26.21
C GLU A 55 30.22 -4.16 26.76
N PRO A 56 30.76 -4.02 27.99
CA PRO A 56 30.98 -2.71 28.60
C PRO A 56 31.93 -1.80 27.80
N SER A 57 32.57 -2.33 26.75
CA SER A 57 33.59 -1.68 25.93
C SER A 57 33.07 -1.02 24.65
N MET A 58 31.84 -1.27 24.20
CA MET A 58 31.31 -0.63 22.98
C MET A 58 30.71 0.75 23.30
N LYS A 59 31.42 1.81 22.89
CA LYS A 59 30.89 3.18 22.89
C LYS A 59 29.78 3.28 21.84
N TYR A 60 28.65 3.87 22.23
CA TYR A 60 27.43 4.02 21.43
C TYR A 60 27.60 4.79 20.10
N GLU A 61 28.76 5.42 19.89
CA GLU A 61 29.04 6.32 18.77
C GLU A 61 29.51 5.57 17.50
N ASP A 62 29.94 4.31 17.60
CA ASP A 62 30.57 3.58 16.48
C ASP A 62 29.62 2.70 15.65
N ILE A 63 28.33 2.65 15.97
CA ILE A 63 27.35 1.92 15.13
C ILE A 63 26.18 2.82 14.76
N SER A 64 26.27 3.45 13.59
CA SER A 64 25.14 4.10 12.93
C SER A 64 24.13 3.03 12.46
N PHE A 65 23.40 2.42 13.39
CA PHE A 65 22.24 1.62 13.02
C PHE A 65 21.15 2.57 12.54
N ASP A 66 20.85 2.51 11.25
CA ASP A 66 19.65 3.11 10.69
C ASP A 66 18.41 2.52 11.42
N HIS A 67 17.83 3.30 12.33
CA HIS A 67 16.72 2.88 13.20
C HIS A 67 15.48 2.43 12.41
N GLU A 68 15.43 2.73 11.10
CA GLU A 68 14.39 2.28 10.17
C GLU A 68 14.20 0.76 10.12
N HIS A 69 15.22 -0.03 10.47
CA HIS A 69 15.19 -1.48 10.34
C HIS A 69 14.83 -2.23 11.62
N VAL A 70 14.50 -1.54 12.71
CA VAL A 70 14.23 -2.16 14.02
C VAL A 70 12.75 -2.51 14.20
N ILE A 71 12.43 -3.77 14.53
CA ILE A 71 11.07 -4.22 14.84
C ILE A 71 10.80 -4.13 16.34
N ARG A 72 9.80 -3.34 16.73
CA ARG A 72 9.22 -3.31 18.08
C ARG A 72 7.87 -4.05 18.13
N PRO A 73 7.38 -4.51 19.30
CA PRO A 73 6.07 -5.16 19.41
C PRO A 73 4.92 -4.32 18.83
N GLU A 74 4.97 -3.00 18.94
CA GLU A 74 4.00 -2.06 18.38
C GLU A 74 3.98 -2.13 16.85
N HIS A 75 5.15 -2.30 16.22
CA HIS A 75 5.25 -2.47 14.78
C HIS A 75 4.55 -3.74 14.30
N VAL A 76 4.67 -4.82 15.07
CA VAL A 76 3.99 -6.10 14.78
C VAL A 76 2.49 -5.93 14.90
N ARG A 77 2.00 -5.24 15.95
CA ARG A 77 0.59 -4.92 16.11
C ARG A 77 0.07 -4.16 14.90
N GLU A 78 0.70 -3.04 14.55
CA GLU A 78 0.25 -2.19 13.45
C GLU A 78 0.17 -2.93 12.10
N LEU A 79 1.20 -3.71 11.76
CA LEU A 79 1.20 -4.51 10.53
C LEU A 79 0.17 -5.63 10.55
N TYR A 80 -0.06 -6.26 11.71
CA TYR A 80 -1.09 -7.27 11.86
C TYR A 80 -2.49 -6.68 11.62
N ILE A 81 -2.78 -5.51 12.20
CA ILE A 81 -4.05 -4.80 11.99
C ILE A 81 -4.21 -4.39 10.51
N LEU A 82 -3.16 -3.89 9.85
CA LEU A 82 -3.22 -3.58 8.41
C LEU A 82 -3.47 -4.84 7.57
N HIS A 83 -2.89 -5.98 7.94
CA HIS A 83 -3.19 -7.25 7.28
C HIS A 83 -4.59 -7.78 7.55
N LEU A 84 -5.20 -7.45 8.70
CA LEU A 84 -6.62 -7.70 8.95
C LEU A 84 -7.50 -6.81 8.09
N ALA A 85 -7.22 -5.50 8.00
CA ALA A 85 -7.93 -4.57 7.12
C ALA A 85 -7.88 -5.05 5.66
N ALA A 86 -6.70 -5.44 5.17
CA ALA A 86 -6.54 -5.99 3.83
C ALA A 86 -7.28 -7.32 3.64
N ALA A 87 -7.40 -8.14 4.69
CA ALA A 87 -8.21 -9.36 4.63
C ALA A 87 -9.70 -9.02 4.55
N GLY A 88 -10.17 -8.01 5.29
CA GLY A 88 -11.53 -7.47 5.24
C GLY A 88 -11.94 -7.04 3.84
N VAL A 89 -11.11 -6.26 3.16
CA VAL A 89 -11.36 -5.82 1.77
C VAL A 89 -11.54 -7.02 0.82
N ARG A 90 -10.74 -8.08 0.98
CA ARG A 90 -10.80 -9.29 0.11
C ARG A 90 -12.07 -10.12 0.31
N VAL A 91 -12.76 -9.98 1.45
CA VAL A 91 -14.02 -10.71 1.70
C VAL A 91 -15.07 -10.34 0.66
N ASN A 92 -15.02 -9.12 0.11
CA ASN A 92 -15.96 -8.64 -0.90
C ASN A 92 -15.74 -9.22 -2.32
N LYS A 93 -14.83 -10.20 -2.51
CA LYS A 93 -14.56 -11.00 -3.73
C LYS A 93 -14.23 -10.25 -5.03
N GLU A 94 -14.53 -8.97 -5.17
CA GLU A 94 -14.34 -8.20 -6.41
C GLU A 94 -12.95 -7.54 -6.51
N MET A 95 -12.20 -7.44 -5.40
CA MET A 95 -10.90 -6.77 -5.37
C MET A 95 -9.81 -7.60 -4.68
N SER A 96 -8.75 -7.90 -5.42
CA SER A 96 -7.52 -8.46 -4.87
C SER A 96 -6.61 -7.33 -4.41
N VAL A 97 -6.30 -7.29 -3.12
CA VAL A 97 -5.43 -6.26 -2.50
C VAL A 97 -4.24 -6.87 -1.77
N GLU A 98 -3.15 -6.13 -1.70
CA GLU A 98 -1.94 -6.48 -0.96
C GLU A 98 -1.38 -5.27 -0.24
N LEU A 99 -0.64 -5.53 0.84
CA LEU A 99 0.08 -4.49 1.56
C LEU A 99 1.41 -4.24 0.82
N CYS A 100 1.69 -2.98 0.51
CA CYS A 100 2.91 -2.53 -0.15
C CYS A 100 3.62 -1.47 0.72
N ARG A 101 4.95 -1.43 0.68
CA ARG A 101 5.71 -0.33 1.32
C ARG A 101 5.67 0.87 0.37
N LEU A 102 5.36 2.04 0.89
CA LEU A 102 5.43 3.29 0.14
C LEU A 102 6.89 3.61 -0.21
N SER A 103 7.12 4.22 -1.38
CA SER A 103 8.44 4.70 -1.78
C SER A 103 8.72 6.05 -1.14
N GLY A 104 9.87 6.20 -0.50
CA GLY A 104 10.28 7.46 0.09
C GLY A 104 11.12 7.26 1.36
N THR A 105 11.82 8.32 1.76
CA THR A 105 12.44 8.43 3.07
C THR A 105 11.39 8.88 4.07
N PHE A 106 11.21 8.11 5.14
CA PHE A 106 10.30 8.49 6.21
C PHE A 106 11.10 9.05 7.38
N PRO A 107 10.60 10.06 8.10
CA PRO A 107 11.14 10.42 9.40
C PRO A 107 11.28 9.20 10.31
N GLU A 108 12.31 9.16 11.16
CA GLU A 108 12.59 8.00 12.04
C GLU A 108 11.39 7.62 12.92
N ASN A 109 10.64 8.63 13.39
CA ASN A 109 9.48 8.46 14.26
C ASN A 109 8.16 8.20 13.52
N THR A 110 8.18 8.03 12.20
CA THR A 110 6.97 7.69 11.45
C THR A 110 6.50 6.29 11.82
N ARG A 111 5.25 6.21 12.30
CA ARG A 111 4.58 4.94 12.62
C ARG A 111 4.70 3.96 11.46
N ILE A 112 4.99 2.69 11.76
CA ILE A 112 5.20 1.70 10.69
C ILE A 112 3.97 1.60 9.80
N SER A 113 2.76 1.73 10.35
CA SER A 113 1.52 1.74 9.59
C SER A 113 1.48 2.81 8.51
N MET A 114 2.12 3.97 8.70
CA MET A 114 2.18 5.04 7.69
C MET A 114 3.20 4.76 6.58
N LYS A 115 4.10 3.79 6.77
CA LYS A 115 5.09 3.39 5.75
C LYS A 115 4.54 2.36 4.75
N TYR A 116 3.32 1.85 4.98
CA TYR A 116 2.69 0.85 4.12
C TYR A 116 1.30 1.31 3.68
N ILE A 117 0.80 0.73 2.58
CA ILE A 117 -0.50 1.02 1.97
C ILE A 117 -1.15 -0.27 1.49
N ILE A 118 -2.47 -0.42 1.67
CA ILE A 118 -3.27 -1.50 1.09
C ILE A 118 -3.69 -1.06 -0.32
N CYS A 119 -3.10 -1.69 -1.33
CA CYS A 119 -3.33 -1.33 -2.72
C CYS A 119 -3.82 -2.54 -3.54
N PRO A 120 -4.41 -2.33 -4.73
CA PRO A 120 -4.72 -3.42 -5.65
C PRO A 120 -3.48 -4.24 -6.01
N SER A 121 -3.57 -5.57 -5.96
CA SER A 121 -2.44 -6.49 -6.19
C SER A 121 -1.75 -6.26 -7.55
N LEU A 122 -2.52 -5.88 -8.57
CA LEU A 122 -2.03 -5.49 -9.90
C LEU A 122 -0.93 -4.42 -9.82
N ILE A 123 -1.13 -3.39 -8.98
CA ILE A 123 -0.22 -2.25 -8.87
C ILE A 123 1.12 -2.69 -8.28
N ARG A 124 1.08 -3.48 -7.21
CA ARG A 124 2.31 -4.01 -6.58
C ARG A 124 3.15 -4.82 -7.58
N MET A 125 2.53 -5.72 -8.36
CA MET A 125 3.25 -6.51 -9.36
C MET A 125 3.94 -5.62 -10.40
N LYS A 126 3.28 -4.53 -10.81
CA LYS A 126 3.84 -3.57 -11.77
C LYS A 126 5.01 -2.81 -11.14
N ASN A 127 4.88 -2.30 -9.91
CA ASN A 127 5.97 -1.60 -9.23
C ASN A 127 7.21 -2.49 -9.06
N THR A 128 7.04 -3.77 -8.69
CA THR A 128 8.18 -4.70 -8.57
C THR A 128 8.96 -4.91 -9.87
N GLY A 129 8.33 -4.67 -11.02
CA GLY A 129 9.00 -4.74 -12.32
C GLY A 129 9.78 -3.47 -12.71
N PHE A 130 9.58 -2.37 -11.98
CA PHE A 130 10.25 -1.08 -12.22
C PHE A 130 11.24 -0.69 -11.13
N SER A 131 11.15 -1.28 -9.94
CA SER A 131 12.11 -1.03 -8.87
C SER A 131 13.49 -1.53 -9.28
N THR A 132 14.40 -0.57 -9.54
CA THR A 132 15.81 -0.79 -9.88
C THR A 132 16.68 -1.02 -8.64
N GLN A 133 16.09 -0.96 -7.44
CA GLN A 133 16.87 -1.05 -6.22
C GLN A 133 17.54 -2.43 -6.11
N PRO A 134 18.87 -2.48 -5.92
CA PRO A 134 19.57 -3.73 -5.73
C PRO A 134 18.98 -4.40 -4.50
N LYS A 135 18.50 -5.64 -4.66
CA LYS A 135 18.14 -6.50 -3.54
C LYS A 135 19.41 -6.72 -2.73
N LYS A 136 19.69 -5.87 -1.74
CA LYS A 136 20.77 -6.09 -0.79
C LYS A 136 20.59 -7.50 -0.23
N LYS A 137 21.56 -8.39 -0.48
CA LYS A 137 21.64 -9.66 0.24
C LYS A 137 22.11 -9.30 1.66
N MET A 138 21.16 -9.18 2.59
CA MET A 138 21.48 -9.09 4.02
C MET A 138 20.89 -10.27 4.77
N SER A 139 21.66 -10.76 5.73
CA SER A 139 21.43 -11.94 6.55
C SER A 139 20.08 -11.85 7.29
N SER A 140 19.32 -12.95 7.30
CA SER A 140 18.01 -12.95 7.93
C SER A 140 18.16 -12.88 9.46
N GLY A 141 17.83 -11.73 10.06
CA GLY A 141 17.70 -11.58 11.52
C GLY A 141 16.60 -12.47 12.14
N PHE A 142 15.84 -13.20 11.33
CA PHE A 142 14.85 -14.19 11.77
C PHE A 142 15.47 -15.59 11.86
N ARG A 143 15.75 -16.08 13.07
CA ARG A 143 16.20 -17.47 13.28
C ARG A 143 15.05 -18.49 13.25
N ARG A 144 13.84 -18.07 13.66
CA ARG A 144 12.60 -18.88 13.62
C ARG A 144 11.37 -18.03 13.27
N GLY A 145 10.17 -18.43 13.71
CA GLY A 145 8.92 -17.69 13.53
C GLY A 145 8.85 -16.39 14.33
N LEU A 146 7.93 -15.50 13.94
CA LEU A 146 7.79 -14.15 14.53
C LEU A 146 7.68 -14.17 16.06
N LEU A 147 6.81 -15.02 16.61
CA LEU A 147 6.61 -15.13 18.06
C LEU A 147 7.92 -15.48 18.78
N PHE A 148 8.66 -16.46 18.27
CA PHE A 148 9.91 -16.89 18.88
C PHE A 148 10.93 -15.77 18.94
N ASN A 149 11.08 -15.01 17.84
CA ASN A 149 12.00 -13.87 17.85
C ASN A 149 11.52 -12.79 18.84
N LEU A 150 10.22 -12.49 18.91
CA LEU A 150 9.71 -11.54 19.90
C LEU A 150 10.02 -11.97 21.35
N MET A 151 9.79 -13.24 21.68
CA MET A 151 10.00 -13.78 23.04
C MET A 151 11.48 -13.86 23.46
N ILE A 152 12.43 -13.89 22.51
CA ILE A 152 13.87 -13.84 22.83
C ILE A 152 14.33 -12.40 23.09
N ASN A 153 13.70 -11.45 22.41
CA ASN A 153 14.22 -10.10 22.23
C ASN A 153 13.53 -9.07 23.11
N TYR A 154 12.37 -9.42 23.67
CA TYR A 154 11.51 -8.55 24.48
C TYR A 154 11.00 -9.29 25.70
N ASP A 155 10.64 -8.52 26.73
CA ASP A 155 10.00 -9.05 27.94
C ASP A 155 8.76 -9.90 27.57
N PRO A 156 8.68 -11.17 28.06
CA PRO A 156 7.53 -12.03 27.85
C PRO A 156 6.18 -11.39 28.17
N GLU A 157 6.08 -10.54 29.19
CA GLU A 157 4.84 -9.84 29.54
C GLU A 157 4.44 -8.81 28.49
N ILE A 158 5.39 -8.09 27.91
CA ILE A 158 5.13 -7.13 26.83
C ILE A 158 4.61 -7.87 25.60
N VAL A 159 5.29 -8.95 25.22
CA VAL A 159 4.87 -9.79 24.09
C VAL A 159 3.49 -10.40 24.36
N ARG A 160 3.23 -10.81 25.61
CA ARG A 160 1.94 -11.37 26.01
C ARG A 160 0.80 -10.36 25.87
N LYS A 161 0.96 -9.19 26.48
CA LYS A 161 0.00 -8.07 26.39
C LYS A 161 -0.28 -7.68 24.95
N MET A 162 0.76 -7.65 24.10
CA MET A 162 0.60 -7.33 22.69
C MET A 162 -0.30 -8.35 21.97
N ILE A 163 -0.04 -9.65 22.13
CA ILE A 163 -0.81 -10.72 21.46
C ILE A 163 -2.23 -10.82 22.01
N ASP A 164 -2.40 -10.70 23.33
CA ASP A 164 -3.72 -10.70 23.97
C ASP A 164 -4.59 -9.55 23.47
N GLY A 165 -3.97 -8.40 23.21
CA GLY A 165 -4.62 -7.23 22.65
C GLY A 165 -4.91 -7.31 21.15
N LEU A 166 -4.49 -8.35 20.42
CA LEU A 166 -4.77 -8.45 18.98
C LEU A 166 -6.22 -8.89 18.75
N PRO A 167 -6.97 -8.21 17.86
CA PRO A 167 -8.31 -8.61 17.48
C PRO A 167 -8.24 -9.84 16.57
N PHE A 168 -9.11 -10.83 16.79
CA PHE A 168 -9.16 -12.04 15.97
C PHE A 168 -10.59 -12.40 15.56
N THR A 169 -11.55 -12.20 16.46
CA THR A 169 -12.97 -12.46 16.20
C THR A 169 -13.62 -11.28 15.47
N LYS A 170 -14.74 -11.51 14.77
CA LYS A 170 -15.52 -10.43 14.13
C LYS A 170 -15.90 -9.32 15.11
N LYS A 171 -16.26 -9.68 16.35
CA LYS A 171 -16.61 -8.73 17.41
C LYS A 171 -15.41 -7.88 17.82
N GLU A 172 -14.25 -8.50 18.08
CA GLU A 172 -13.03 -7.76 18.41
C GLU A 172 -12.59 -6.86 17.26
N ILE A 173 -12.68 -7.32 16.01
CA ILE A 173 -12.37 -6.53 14.82
C ILE A 173 -13.31 -5.31 14.73
N GLY A 174 -14.60 -5.50 14.99
CA GLY A 174 -15.58 -4.40 15.00
C GLY A 174 -15.38 -3.39 16.13
N LEU A 175 -14.71 -3.79 17.22
CA LEU A 175 -14.40 -2.93 18.37
C LEU A 175 -13.01 -2.30 18.29
N ALA A 176 -12.15 -2.75 17.37
CA ALA A 176 -10.82 -2.18 17.20
C ALA A 176 -10.94 -0.78 16.61
N SER A 177 -10.61 0.24 17.40
CA SER A 177 -10.63 1.63 16.96
C SER A 177 -9.49 1.93 15.98
N GLU A 178 -8.45 1.10 15.95
CA GLU A 178 -7.34 1.28 15.03
C GLU A 178 -7.78 1.19 13.57
N PHE A 179 -7.51 2.24 12.81
CA PHE A 179 -7.80 2.37 11.38
C PHE A 179 -9.28 2.21 10.98
N HIS A 180 -10.23 2.24 11.93
CA HIS A 180 -11.65 2.03 11.66
C HIS A 180 -11.90 0.76 10.82
N LEU A 181 -11.47 -0.42 11.31
CA LEU A 181 -11.49 -1.69 10.57
C LEU A 181 -12.83 -1.99 9.85
N ILE A 182 -13.97 -1.60 10.43
CA ILE A 182 -15.29 -1.76 9.80
C ILE A 182 -15.35 -1.10 8.41
N ALA A 183 -14.75 0.08 8.23
CA ALA A 183 -14.75 0.79 6.96
C ALA A 183 -14.09 -0.04 5.85
N TRP A 184 -13.00 -0.76 6.17
CA TRP A 184 -12.27 -1.62 5.24
C TRP A 184 -13.08 -2.83 4.77
N HIS A 185 -13.96 -3.33 5.63
CA HIS A 185 -14.86 -4.43 5.28
C HIS A 185 -15.98 -4.00 4.33
N ASN A 186 -16.27 -2.69 4.24
CA ASN A 186 -17.34 -2.12 3.43
C ASN A 186 -16.84 -1.45 2.14
N VAL A 187 -15.56 -1.62 1.79
CA VAL A 187 -15.00 -1.09 0.53
C VAL A 187 -15.63 -1.80 -0.67
N SER A 188 -16.24 -1.03 -1.57
CA SER A 188 -16.90 -1.54 -2.79
C SER A 188 -16.18 -1.15 -4.09
N SER A 189 -15.17 -0.28 -4.06
CA SER A 189 -14.44 0.14 -5.27
C SER A 189 -12.99 0.52 -5.00
N ILE A 190 -12.15 0.49 -6.05
CA ILE A 190 -10.72 0.86 -5.93
C ILE A 190 -10.60 2.32 -5.52
N PHE A 191 -11.51 3.17 -5.99
CA PHE A 191 -11.54 4.56 -5.56
C PHE A 191 -11.88 4.72 -4.08
N GLN A 192 -12.87 4.00 -3.56
CA GLN A 192 -13.14 4.03 -2.12
C GLN A 192 -11.94 3.55 -1.29
N LEU A 193 -11.23 2.51 -1.77
CA LEU A 193 -10.00 2.06 -1.14
C LEU A 193 -8.95 3.19 -1.09
N LEU A 194 -8.75 3.90 -2.22
CA LEU A 194 -7.84 5.04 -2.27
C LEU A 194 -8.25 6.12 -1.26
N MET A 195 -9.53 6.49 -1.22
CA MET A 195 -10.03 7.51 -0.30
C MET A 195 -9.79 7.14 1.17
N LEU A 196 -10.01 5.87 1.55
CA LEU A 196 -9.70 5.38 2.90
C LEU A 196 -8.20 5.41 3.20
N GLU A 197 -7.36 5.04 2.24
CA GLU A 197 -5.92 5.09 2.39
C GLU A 197 -5.41 6.53 2.56
N LEU A 198 -5.93 7.49 1.78
CA LEU A 198 -5.55 8.90 1.93
C LEU A 198 -5.93 9.46 3.30
N LEU A 199 -7.12 9.15 3.81
CA LEU A 199 -7.51 9.54 5.17
C LEU A 199 -6.58 8.91 6.21
N ARG A 200 -6.26 7.62 6.07
CA ARG A 200 -5.40 6.90 7.02
C ARG A 200 -3.97 7.44 7.01
N LEU A 201 -3.46 7.82 5.84
CA LEU A 201 -2.12 8.36 5.62
C LEU A 201 -2.03 9.89 5.80
N ASP A 202 -3.12 10.53 6.22
CA ASP A 202 -3.23 11.97 6.47
C ASP A 202 -3.05 12.89 5.25
N TYR A 203 -3.40 12.40 4.06
CA TYR A 203 -3.51 13.18 2.83
C TYR A 203 -4.87 13.91 2.75
N GLN A 204 -5.14 14.80 3.71
CA GLN A 204 -6.44 15.47 3.85
C GLN A 204 -6.78 16.36 2.64
N GLN A 205 -5.80 17.07 2.09
CA GLN A 205 -6.01 17.99 0.97
C GLN A 205 -6.36 17.23 -0.31
N GLU A 206 -5.61 16.17 -0.59
CA GLU A 206 -5.80 15.28 -1.74
C GLU A 206 -7.14 14.56 -1.64
N TYR A 207 -7.50 14.08 -0.44
CA TYR A 207 -8.82 13.53 -0.17
C TYR A 207 -9.94 14.52 -0.53
N GLN A 208 -9.85 15.77 -0.06
CA GLN A 208 -10.85 16.80 -0.37
C GLN A 208 -10.91 17.13 -1.87
N GLN A 209 -9.78 17.14 -2.57
CA GLN A 209 -9.74 17.35 -4.01
C GLN A 209 -10.39 16.19 -4.76
N LEU A 210 -10.12 14.94 -4.38
CA LEU A 210 -10.77 13.76 -4.97
C LEU A 210 -12.28 13.74 -4.74
N CYS A 211 -12.75 14.17 -3.56
CA CYS A 211 -14.19 14.38 -3.31
C CYS A 211 -14.81 15.34 -4.32
N LYS A 212 -14.11 16.43 -4.71
CA LYS A 212 -14.58 17.37 -5.73
C LYS A 212 -14.54 16.75 -7.13
N ILE A 213 -13.51 15.96 -7.44
CA ILE A 213 -13.36 15.27 -8.73
C ILE A 213 -14.48 14.26 -8.98
N LEU A 214 -15.03 13.61 -7.93
CA LEU A 214 -16.18 12.72 -8.07
C LEU A 214 -17.36 13.37 -8.79
N TYR A 215 -17.65 14.64 -8.45
CA TYR A 215 -18.74 15.41 -9.07
C TYR A 215 -18.45 15.79 -10.53
N LEU A 216 -17.19 15.77 -10.97
CA LEU A 216 -16.82 16.12 -12.33
C LEU A 216 -17.20 15.05 -13.36
N PHE A 217 -17.43 13.79 -12.96
CA PHE A 217 -17.57 12.68 -13.90
C PHE A 217 -18.93 11.99 -13.87
N ASP A 218 -19.95 12.60 -13.24
CA ASP A 218 -21.30 12.05 -13.08
C ASP A 218 -21.27 10.56 -12.73
N ALA A 219 -20.39 10.21 -11.79
CA ALA A 219 -20.17 8.87 -11.29
C ALA A 219 -19.77 7.79 -12.31
N SER A 220 -19.10 8.10 -13.44
CA SER A 220 -18.52 7.07 -14.33
C SER A 220 -17.57 6.14 -13.53
N PRO A 221 -18.00 4.92 -13.15
CA PRO A 221 -17.27 4.13 -12.16
C PRO A 221 -15.94 3.63 -12.72
N VAL A 222 -15.92 3.38 -14.03
CA VAL A 222 -14.74 2.94 -14.76
C VAL A 222 -13.64 4.00 -14.74
N LEU A 223 -13.98 5.26 -15.05
CA LEU A 223 -12.98 6.32 -15.12
C LEU A 223 -12.42 6.67 -13.75
N ILE A 224 -13.29 6.73 -12.74
CA ILE A 224 -12.92 6.98 -11.35
C ILE A 224 -12.04 5.86 -10.79
N ASN A 225 -12.34 4.59 -11.08
CA ASN A 225 -11.47 3.48 -10.72
C ASN A 225 -10.14 3.50 -11.47
N ASN A 226 -10.12 3.89 -12.76
CA ASN A 226 -8.87 4.03 -13.52
C ASN A 226 -7.99 5.16 -12.96
N LEU A 227 -8.60 6.27 -12.51
CA LEU A 227 -7.89 7.31 -11.79
C LEU A 227 -7.28 6.77 -10.50
N ALA A 228 -8.05 6.03 -9.71
CA ALA A 228 -7.56 5.46 -8.46
C ALA A 228 -6.39 4.49 -8.69
N ILE A 229 -6.47 3.63 -9.71
CA ILE A 229 -5.38 2.74 -10.13
C ILE A 229 -4.11 3.55 -10.47
N ALA A 230 -4.26 4.64 -11.24
CA ALA A 230 -3.14 5.50 -11.60
C ALA A 230 -2.51 6.15 -10.35
N LEU A 231 -3.33 6.70 -9.45
CA LEU A 231 -2.87 7.35 -8.22
C LEU A 231 -2.22 6.38 -7.23
N PHE A 232 -2.76 5.16 -7.09
CA PHE A 232 -2.11 4.10 -6.31
C PHE A 232 -0.72 3.77 -6.84
N PHE A 233 -0.57 3.70 -8.17
CA PHE A 233 0.72 3.46 -8.78
C PHE A 233 1.70 4.59 -8.47
N THR A 234 1.26 5.85 -8.58
CA THR A 234 2.13 7.00 -8.33
C THR A 234 2.56 7.16 -6.88
N LEU A 235 1.75 6.71 -5.92
CA LEU A 235 2.11 6.69 -4.50
C LEU A 235 3.22 5.68 -4.14
N ILE A 236 3.33 4.60 -4.92
CA ILE A 236 4.13 3.42 -4.56
C ILE A 236 5.44 3.34 -5.34
N ALA A 237 5.50 3.97 -6.51
CA ALA A 237 6.64 3.89 -7.39
C ALA A 237 7.61 5.07 -7.19
N SER A 238 8.89 4.74 -6.99
CA SER A 238 9.95 5.72 -6.75
C SER A 238 10.41 6.44 -8.02
N ASP A 239 10.40 5.75 -9.15
CA ASP A 239 11.07 6.17 -10.39
C ASP A 239 10.05 6.62 -11.45
N ILE A 240 9.17 7.55 -11.06
CA ILE A 240 8.16 8.15 -11.95
C ILE A 240 8.62 9.54 -12.40
N LYS A 241 8.33 9.86 -13.68
CA LYS A 241 8.56 11.20 -14.22
C LYS A 241 7.87 12.26 -13.38
N TYR A 242 8.54 13.40 -13.14
CA TYR A 242 8.05 14.47 -12.29
C TYR A 242 6.58 14.85 -12.56
N ASP A 243 6.23 15.12 -13.82
CA ASP A 243 4.88 15.52 -14.25
C ASP A 243 3.78 14.46 -14.02
N LEU A 244 4.18 13.23 -13.67
CA LEU A 244 3.31 12.09 -13.41
C LEU A 244 3.35 11.64 -11.94
N LYS A 245 4.04 12.38 -11.06
CA LYS A 245 4.04 12.11 -9.62
C LYS A 245 2.67 12.34 -9.01
N PHE A 246 2.46 11.75 -7.83
CA PHE A 246 1.21 11.85 -7.10
C PHE A 246 0.88 13.31 -6.76
N GLU A 247 1.83 14.05 -6.21
CA GLU A 247 1.69 15.45 -5.81
C GLU A 247 1.42 16.34 -7.03
N SER A 248 2.18 16.11 -8.12
CA SER A 248 2.05 16.88 -9.36
C SER A 248 0.68 16.74 -10.03
N PHE A 249 -0.02 15.61 -9.84
CA PHE A 249 -1.42 15.48 -10.27
C PHE A 249 -2.33 16.49 -9.55
N PHE A 250 -2.21 16.61 -8.22
CA PHE A 250 -3.04 17.50 -7.41
C PHE A 250 -2.69 18.97 -7.61
N GLU A 251 -1.41 19.31 -7.72
CA GLU A 251 -0.98 20.66 -8.08
C GLU A 251 -1.62 21.11 -9.41
N ARG A 252 -1.60 20.21 -10.40
CA ARG A 252 -2.16 20.47 -11.72
C ARG A 252 -3.68 20.56 -11.69
N ASP A 253 -4.40 19.67 -10.98
CA ASP A 253 -5.86 19.78 -10.85
C ASP A 253 -6.27 21.07 -10.12
N ASN A 254 -5.52 21.44 -9.08
CA ASN A 254 -5.78 22.68 -8.32
C ASN A 254 -5.55 23.93 -9.17
N SER A 255 -4.50 23.96 -10.02
CA SER A 255 -4.29 25.07 -10.96
C SER A 255 -5.41 25.23 -12.00
N LEU A 256 -6.20 24.18 -12.22
CA LEU A 256 -7.32 24.17 -13.14
C LEU A 256 -8.68 24.30 -12.44
N ARG A 257 -8.70 24.68 -11.15
CA ARG A 257 -9.94 24.77 -10.35
C ARG A 257 -11.04 25.58 -11.03
N ASP A 258 -10.67 26.71 -11.65
CA ASP A 258 -11.60 27.63 -12.31
C ASP A 258 -11.77 27.36 -13.81
N ALA A 259 -11.08 26.33 -14.34
CA ALA A 259 -11.22 25.94 -15.73
C ALA A 259 -12.57 25.26 -15.99
N LYS A 260 -13.02 25.29 -17.25
CA LYS A 260 -14.23 24.58 -17.69
C LYS A 260 -14.15 23.10 -17.30
N ARG A 261 -15.28 22.51 -16.86
CA ARG A 261 -15.41 21.09 -16.49
C ARG A 261 -14.76 20.15 -17.52
N SER A 262 -14.99 20.39 -18.81
CA SER A 262 -14.43 19.58 -19.91
C SER A 262 -12.89 19.60 -19.96
N VAL A 263 -12.26 20.72 -19.61
CA VAL A 263 -10.79 20.87 -19.58
C VAL A 263 -10.21 20.03 -18.45
N ARG A 264 -10.79 20.12 -17.25
CA ARG A 264 -10.38 19.30 -16.10
C ARG A 264 -10.56 17.81 -16.38
N GLN A 265 -11.72 17.42 -16.90
CA GLN A 265 -11.99 16.04 -17.31
C GLN A 265 -10.97 15.51 -18.31
N LYS A 266 -10.61 16.33 -19.31
CA LYS A 266 -9.60 15.98 -20.32
C LYS A 266 -8.23 15.77 -19.69
N ASN A 267 -7.79 16.67 -18.81
CA ASN A 267 -6.50 16.55 -18.13
C ASN A 267 -6.41 15.24 -17.31
N ILE A 268 -7.46 14.92 -16.54
CA ILE A 268 -7.50 13.68 -15.76
C ILE A 268 -7.42 12.44 -16.67
N ARG A 269 -8.13 12.44 -17.81
CA ARG A 269 -8.01 11.35 -18.80
C ARG A 269 -6.60 11.25 -19.38
N GLU A 270 -5.96 12.38 -19.68
CA GLU A 270 -4.59 12.42 -20.17
C GLU A 270 -3.58 11.87 -19.15
N PHE A 271 -3.75 12.20 -17.86
CA PHE A 271 -2.95 11.67 -16.78
C PHE A 271 -3.09 10.14 -16.67
N ILE A 272 -4.33 9.63 -16.64
CA ILE A 272 -4.61 8.19 -16.62
C ILE A 272 -3.95 7.49 -17.82
N ASP A 273 -4.12 8.05 -19.01
CA ASP A 273 -3.54 7.53 -20.24
C ASP A 273 -2.03 7.50 -20.20
N ALA A 274 -1.39 8.54 -19.67
CA ALA A 274 0.05 8.63 -19.55
C ALA A 274 0.60 7.55 -18.60
N ILE A 275 0.04 7.43 -17.39
CA ILE A 275 0.43 6.39 -16.43
C ILE A 275 0.24 4.98 -17.03
N ASN A 276 -0.89 4.76 -17.71
CA ASN A 276 -1.18 3.49 -18.34
C ASN A 276 -0.18 3.14 -19.44
N LYS A 277 0.08 4.06 -20.36
CA LYS A 277 0.97 3.84 -21.51
C LYS A 277 2.42 3.68 -21.08
N GLU A 278 2.87 4.43 -20.08
CA GLU A 278 4.27 4.41 -19.66
C GLU A 278 4.57 3.24 -18.70
N TYR A 279 3.64 2.92 -17.79
CA TYR A 279 3.95 2.03 -16.67
C TYR A 279 3.03 0.80 -16.55
N LEU A 280 1.71 0.98 -16.62
CA LEU A 280 0.79 -0.10 -16.25
C LEU A 280 0.52 -1.11 -17.38
N PHE A 281 0.48 -0.67 -18.64
CA PHE A 281 0.25 -1.58 -19.77
C PHE A 281 1.32 -2.66 -19.87
N PRO A 282 1.00 -3.90 -20.30
CA PRO A 282 1.97 -4.95 -20.55
C PRO A 282 3.14 -4.49 -21.43
N ALA A 283 4.35 -5.01 -21.18
CA ALA A 283 5.55 -4.62 -21.92
C ALA A 283 5.40 -4.76 -23.44
N LYS A 284 4.71 -5.81 -23.92
CA LYS A 284 4.38 -6.00 -25.34
C LYS A 284 3.56 -4.84 -25.92
N ILE A 285 2.56 -4.38 -25.18
CA ILE A 285 1.72 -3.24 -25.60
C ILE A 285 2.54 -1.95 -25.58
N ARG A 286 3.34 -1.72 -24.54
CA ARG A 286 4.23 -0.54 -24.46
C ARG A 286 5.25 -0.50 -25.59
N ALA A 287 5.87 -1.64 -25.93
CA ALA A 287 6.81 -1.75 -27.04
C ALA A 287 6.14 -1.42 -28.38
N LYS A 288 4.93 -1.97 -28.63
CA LYS A 288 4.14 -1.65 -29.83
C LYS A 288 3.80 -0.16 -29.93
N LEU A 289 3.44 0.48 -28.82
CA LEU A 289 3.17 1.91 -28.78
C LEU A 289 4.42 2.75 -29.05
N LYS A 290 5.58 2.36 -28.50
CA LYS A 290 6.88 3.01 -28.78
C LYS A 290 7.24 2.90 -30.26
N LEU A 291 7.10 1.72 -30.86
CA LEU A 291 7.35 1.50 -32.29
C LEU A 291 6.45 2.37 -33.17
N LYS A 292 5.14 2.40 -32.90
CA LYS A 292 4.21 3.29 -33.60
C LYS A 292 4.60 4.77 -33.50
N LYS A 293 5.04 5.22 -32.32
CA LYS A 293 5.51 6.60 -32.12
C LYS A 293 6.75 6.89 -32.96
N ILE A 294 7.72 5.97 -33.00
CA ILE A 294 8.93 6.09 -33.83
C ILE A 294 8.57 6.14 -35.31
N GLU A 295 7.68 5.26 -35.78
CA GLU A 295 7.19 5.27 -37.17
C GLU A 295 6.50 6.58 -37.54
N SER A 296 5.70 7.14 -36.63
CA SER A 296 5.01 8.42 -36.83
C SER A 296 6.01 9.58 -36.95
N ILE A 297 7.03 9.61 -36.09
CA ILE A 297 8.10 10.61 -36.14
C ILE A 297 8.92 10.50 -37.44
N LYS A 298 9.23 9.27 -37.87
CA LYS A 298 9.92 9.04 -39.15
C LYS A 298 9.10 9.57 -40.33
N LYS A 299 7.80 9.25 -40.39
CA LYS A 299 6.89 9.76 -41.43
C LYS A 299 6.85 11.30 -41.49
N LEU A 300 6.77 11.95 -40.33
CA LEU A 300 6.79 13.43 -40.23
C LEU A 300 8.14 14.01 -40.68
N SER A 301 9.26 13.40 -40.29
CA SER A 301 10.60 13.79 -40.73
C SER A 301 10.74 13.70 -42.26
N ASP A 302 10.26 12.61 -42.85
CA ASP A 302 10.33 12.40 -44.30
C ASP A 302 9.42 13.38 -45.07
N GLN A 303 8.24 13.70 -44.53
CA GLN A 303 7.36 14.74 -45.08
C GLN A 303 8.03 16.13 -45.04
N ASN A 304 8.67 16.48 -43.92
CA ASN A 304 9.38 17.76 -43.78
C ASN A 304 10.58 17.86 -44.74
N LYS A 305 11.33 16.76 -44.94
CA LYS A 305 12.41 16.71 -45.93
C LYS A 305 11.88 16.92 -47.36
N LYS A 306 10.77 16.27 -47.72
CA LYS A 306 10.12 16.45 -49.04
C LYS A 306 9.63 17.88 -49.25
N LEU A 307 9.06 18.51 -48.22
CA LEU A 307 8.64 19.91 -48.24
C LEU A 307 9.82 20.87 -48.40
N ALA A 308 10.93 20.63 -47.68
CA ALA A 308 12.15 21.42 -47.81
C ALA A 308 12.77 21.31 -49.22
N LEU A 309 12.79 20.11 -49.79
CA LEU A 309 13.28 19.89 -51.16
C LEU A 309 12.42 20.63 -52.20
N ARG A 310 11.09 20.58 -52.05
CA ARG A 310 10.15 21.32 -52.92
C ARG A 310 10.32 22.83 -52.80
N ARG A 311 10.64 23.36 -51.61
CA ARG A 311 10.93 24.80 -51.42
C ARG A 311 12.23 25.21 -52.11
N LYS A 312 13.29 24.41 -52.01
CA LYS A 312 14.56 24.64 -52.74
C LYS A 312 14.38 24.62 -54.25
N LEU A 313 13.52 23.74 -54.77
CA LEU A 313 13.23 23.66 -56.21
C LEU A 313 12.34 24.80 -56.71
N LYS A 314 11.53 25.43 -55.85
CA LYS A 314 10.66 26.56 -56.22
C LYS A 314 11.34 27.94 -56.14
N ASN A 315 12.39 28.11 -55.34
CA ASN A 315 13.16 29.35 -55.23
C ASN A 315 14.67 29.08 -55.43
N PRO A 316 15.15 28.88 -56.67
CA PRO A 316 16.57 28.66 -56.93
C PRO A 316 17.47 29.89 -56.73
N HIS A 317 16.90 31.10 -56.51
CA HIS A 317 17.62 32.37 -56.58
C HIS A 317 17.62 33.25 -55.32
N MET A 318 17.25 32.73 -54.14
CA MET A 318 17.56 33.43 -52.88
C MET A 318 18.85 32.86 -52.29
N LYS A 319 19.97 33.43 -52.71
CA LYS A 319 21.22 33.42 -51.93
C LYS A 319 21.31 34.72 -51.16
#